data_AF-X1NVS3-F1
#
_entry.id   AF-X1NVS3-F1
#
_cell.length_a   1.000
_cell.length_b   1.000
_cell.length_c   1.000
_cell.angle_alpha   90.00
_cell.angle_beta   90.00
_cell.angle_gamma   90.00
#
_symmetry.space_group_name_H-M   'P 1'
#
loop_
_entity.id
_entity.type
_entity.pdbx_description
1 polymer ?
#
loop_
_entity_poly.entity_id
_entity_poly.type
_entity_poly.pdbx_seq_one_letter_code
_entity_poly.pdbx_strand_id
1 'polypeptide(L)'
;MTKKQKILSELRFDLVSKDWVVIAAKRGRRPGTLRVKKRKKIKSPKTTCPFCHIEIQKKPTLIFSHGRKLPLSKGIPKNWTTIV
;
A
#
# COMPACT_ATOMS: atom_id res chain seq x y z
N MET A 1 45.85 3.92 -16.59
CA MET A 1 44.75 3.83 -17.57
C MET A 1 43.42 4.07 -16.86
N THR A 2 42.84 5.26 -17.00
CA THR A 2 41.61 5.66 -16.28
C THR A 2 40.37 5.15 -17.02
N LYS A 3 39.66 4.17 -16.43
CA LYS A 3 38.35 3.70 -16.93
C LYS A 3 37.35 4.87 -16.86
N LYS A 4 37.08 5.51 -18.01
CA LYS A 4 35.98 6.47 -18.20
C LYS A 4 34.67 5.73 -17.94
N GLN A 5 34.10 5.87 -16.75
CA GLN A 5 32.77 5.34 -16.45
C GLN A 5 31.74 6.12 -17.27
N LYS A 6 31.34 5.57 -18.42
CA LYS A 6 30.29 6.07 -19.29
C LYS A 6 29.01 6.28 -18.47
N ILE A 7 28.57 7.52 -18.33
CA ILE A 7 27.26 7.84 -17.80
C ILE A 7 26.27 7.65 -18.95
N LEU A 8 25.73 6.43 -19.11
CA LEU A 8 24.65 6.20 -20.08
C LEU A 8 23.32 6.60 -19.42
N SER A 9 22.93 7.87 -19.60
CA SER A 9 21.50 8.20 -19.58
C SER A 9 20.93 7.75 -20.92
N GLU A 10 19.86 6.97 -20.91
CA GLU A 10 19.25 6.40 -22.12
C GLU A 10 17.79 6.87 -22.26
N LEU A 11 17.32 6.96 -23.50
CA LEU A 11 15.90 7.09 -23.82
C LEU A 11 15.40 5.74 -24.34
N ARG A 12 14.28 5.28 -23.80
CA ARG A 12 13.58 4.07 -24.31
C ARG A 12 12.17 4.43 -24.69
N PHE A 13 11.73 3.99 -25.86
CA PHE A 13 10.36 4.15 -26.29
C PHE A 13 9.54 2.97 -25.77
N ASP A 14 8.46 3.26 -25.04
CA ASP A 14 7.51 2.24 -24.60
C ASP A 14 6.42 2.05 -25.66
N LEU A 15 6.31 0.83 -26.17
CA LEU A 15 5.33 0.47 -27.20
C LEU A 15 3.89 0.41 -26.66
N VAL A 16 3.70 0.20 -25.36
CA VAL A 16 2.37 0.12 -24.74
C VAL A 16 1.79 1.51 -24.55
N SER A 17 2.54 2.41 -23.90
CA SER A 17 2.10 3.78 -23.63
C SER A 17 2.28 4.72 -24.83
N LYS A 18 3.14 4.34 -25.80
CA LYS A 18 3.62 5.19 -26.90
C LYS A 18 4.38 6.44 -26.44
N ASP A 19 5.01 6.35 -25.27
CA ASP A 19 5.75 7.44 -24.64
C ASP A 19 7.25 7.15 -24.58
N TRP A 20 8.04 8.21 -24.48
CA TRP A 20 9.48 8.13 -24.27
C TRP A 20 9.82 8.18 -22.78
N VAL A 21 10.57 7.18 -22.31
CA VAL A 21 11.02 7.05 -20.92
C VAL A 21 12.50 7.36 -20.81
N VAL A 22 12.84 8.28 -19.90
CA VAL A 22 14.24 8.62 -19.58
C VAL A 22 14.77 7.69 -18.49
N ILE A 23 15.81 6.93 -18.80
CA ILE A 23 16.54 6.09 -17.83
C ILE A 23 17.81 6.83 -17.41
N ALA A 24 17.81 7.34 -16.18
CA ALA A 24 18.92 8.07 -15.59
C ALA A 24 19.38 7.42 -14.27
N ALA A 25 20.11 6.28 -14.37
CA ALA A 25 20.48 5.45 -13.22
C ALA A 25 21.20 6.21 -12.08
N LYS A 26 22.00 7.25 -12.39
CA LYS A 26 22.67 8.09 -11.38
C LYS A 26 21.73 9.09 -10.66
N ARG A 27 20.54 9.38 -11.20
CA ARG A 27 19.53 10.24 -10.53
C ARG A 27 18.74 9.50 -9.45
N GLY A 28 18.88 8.18 -9.34
CA GLY A 28 18.28 7.37 -8.28
C GLY A 28 19.00 7.43 -6.93
N ARG A 29 19.99 8.34 -6.75
CA ARG A 29 20.75 8.46 -5.49
C ARG A 29 19.79 8.76 -4.34
N ARG A 30 19.89 7.96 -3.27
CA ARG A 30 18.88 7.83 -2.20
C ARG A 30 18.57 9.18 -1.53
N PRO A 31 17.31 9.65 -1.53
CA PRO A 31 16.88 10.85 -0.82
C PRO A 31 16.86 10.68 0.72
N GLY A 32 17.84 10.00 1.32
CA GLY A 32 18.07 9.99 2.77
C GLY A 32 18.67 11.30 3.30
N THR A 33 19.19 12.14 2.40
CA THR A 33 19.52 13.56 2.61
C THR A 33 18.32 14.48 2.36
N LEU A 34 17.25 13.97 1.77
CA LEU A 34 15.99 14.67 1.63
C LEU A 34 15.28 14.55 2.99
N ARG A 35 15.19 15.67 3.73
CA ARG A 35 14.60 15.73 5.07
C ARG A 35 13.35 14.83 5.14
N VAL A 36 13.46 13.71 5.84
CA VAL A 36 12.29 12.95 6.27
C VAL A 36 11.59 13.83 7.29
N LYS A 37 10.73 14.74 6.82
CA LYS A 37 9.72 15.33 7.70
C LYS A 37 8.97 14.14 8.26
N LYS A 38 9.22 13.78 9.53
CA LYS A 38 8.40 12.80 10.25
C LYS A 38 6.98 13.27 10.02
N ARG A 39 6.23 12.57 9.16
CA ARG A 39 4.82 12.88 8.94
C ARG A 39 4.22 12.80 10.32
N LYS A 40 3.65 13.91 10.82
CA LYS A 40 2.91 13.88 12.07
C LYS A 40 1.92 12.74 11.92
N LYS A 41 1.96 11.77 12.85
CA LYS A 41 0.93 10.73 12.88
C LYS A 41 -0.38 11.46 13.16
N ILE A 42 -1.17 11.70 12.11
CA ILE A 42 -2.52 12.22 12.26
C ILE A 42 -3.28 11.08 12.93
N LYS A 43 -3.46 11.18 14.24
CA LYS A 43 -4.34 10.28 14.97
C LYS A 43 -5.76 10.70 14.61
N SER A 44 -6.39 9.99 13.68
CA SER A 44 -7.83 10.12 13.48
C SER A 44 -8.54 9.74 14.79
N PRO A 45 -9.58 10.48 15.21
CA PRO A 45 -10.39 10.08 16.36
C PRO A 45 -10.90 8.66 16.13
N LYS A 46 -10.82 7.79 17.14
CA LYS A 46 -11.38 6.42 17.05
C LYS A 46 -12.88 6.45 16.76
N THR A 47 -13.57 7.51 17.19
CA THR A 47 -14.99 7.75 16.95
C THR A 47 -15.32 7.97 15.46
N THR A 48 -14.41 8.57 14.69
CA THR A 48 -14.58 8.82 13.25
C THR A 48 -13.94 7.75 12.37
N CYS A 49 -13.31 6.73 12.98
CA CYS A 49 -12.65 5.65 12.27
C CYS A 49 -13.69 4.61 11.82
N PRO A 50 -14.03 4.52 10.52
CA PRO A 50 -15.04 3.56 10.06
C PRO A 50 -14.59 2.12 10.34
N PHE A 51 -13.30 1.82 10.17
CA PHE A 51 -12.74 0.48 10.39
C PHE A 51 -12.69 0.06 11.86
N CYS A 52 -12.81 1.00 12.79
CA CYS A 52 -12.77 0.70 14.22
C CYS A 52 -14.11 0.13 14.72
N HIS A 53 -15.21 0.36 13.99
CA HIS A 53 -16.54 -0.17 14.28
C HIS A 53 -17.14 -0.84 13.05
N ILE A 54 -16.42 -1.83 12.50
CA ILE A 54 -16.82 -2.52 11.26
C ILE A 54 -18.20 -3.20 11.38
N GLU A 55 -18.60 -3.56 12.59
CA GLU A 55 -19.90 -4.16 12.92
C GLU A 55 -21.10 -3.26 12.59
N ILE A 56 -20.91 -1.94 12.64
CA ILE A 56 -22.01 -0.95 12.50
C ILE A 56 -22.23 -0.59 11.02
N GLN A 57 -21.32 -0.97 10.12
CA GLN A 57 -21.37 -0.52 8.72
C GLN A 57 -22.36 -1.32 7.87
N LYS A 58 -21.93 -2.47 7.34
CA LYS A 58 -22.70 -3.33 6.45
C LYS A 58 -22.62 -4.75 6.94
N LYS A 59 -23.64 -5.54 6.62
CA LYS A 59 -23.63 -6.98 6.89
C LYS A 59 -22.42 -7.60 6.17
N PRO A 60 -21.52 -8.29 6.87
CA PRO A 60 -20.35 -8.91 6.26
C PRO A 60 -20.81 -10.03 5.32
N THR A 61 -20.18 -10.13 4.15
CA THR A 61 -20.45 -11.21 3.18
C THR A 61 -19.77 -12.52 3.58
N LEU A 62 -18.72 -12.44 4.42
CA LEU A 62 -17.91 -13.57 4.86
C LEU A 62 -17.53 -13.37 6.33
N ILE A 63 -17.71 -14.41 7.14
CA ILE A 63 -17.41 -14.42 8.58
C ILE A 63 -16.51 -15.61 8.87
N PHE A 64 -15.34 -15.34 9.44
CA PHE A 64 -14.44 -16.36 9.99
C PHE A 64 -14.34 -16.22 11.51
N SER A 65 -14.22 -17.36 12.19
CA SER A 65 -13.86 -17.40 13.60
C SER A 65 -12.90 -18.56 13.82
N HIS A 66 -11.72 -18.27 14.38
CA HIS A 66 -10.65 -19.25 14.60
C HIS A 66 -10.34 -20.13 13.37
N GLY A 67 -10.23 -19.50 12.19
CA GLY A 67 -9.92 -20.18 10.92
C GLY A 67 -11.08 -20.97 10.30
N ARG A 68 -12.27 -20.96 10.91
CA ARG A 68 -13.46 -21.64 10.38
C ARG A 68 -14.46 -20.64 9.81
N LYS A 69 -14.96 -20.91 8.60
CA LYS A 69 -16.03 -20.15 7.97
C LYS A 69 -17.35 -20.43 8.69
N LEU A 70 -18.04 -19.37 9.12
CA LEU A 70 -19.33 -19.49 9.76
C LEU A 70 -20.47 -19.20 8.77
N PRO A 71 -21.61 -19.92 8.88
CA PRO A 71 -22.79 -19.63 8.06
C PRO A 71 -23.43 -18.30 8.52
N LEU A 72 -23.76 -17.45 7.56
CA LEU A 72 -24.34 -16.11 7.76
C LEU A 72 -25.71 -16.11 8.46
N SER A 73 -26.37 -17.28 8.54
CA SER A 73 -27.69 -17.47 9.15
C SER A 73 -27.68 -17.39 10.68
N LYS A 74 -26.53 -17.57 11.33
CA LYS A 74 -26.41 -17.58 12.80
C LYS A 74 -26.09 -16.20 13.42
N GLY A 75 -26.12 -15.14 12.62
CA GLY A 75 -25.73 -13.79 13.06
C GLY A 75 -24.21 -13.59 13.14
N ILE A 76 -23.78 -12.39 13.51
CA ILE A 76 -22.37 -12.02 13.65
C ILE A 76 -21.92 -12.35 15.08
N PRO A 77 -21.01 -13.32 15.30
CA PRO A 77 -20.53 -13.65 16.65
C PRO A 77 -19.55 -12.59 17.13
N LYS A 78 -19.44 -12.37 18.45
CA LYS A 78 -18.62 -11.31 19.04
C LYS A 78 -17.11 -11.38 18.70
N ASN A 79 -16.58 -12.57 18.43
CA ASN A 79 -15.15 -12.81 18.14
C ASN A 79 -14.94 -13.26 16.70
N TRP A 80 -15.34 -12.41 15.76
CA TRP A 80 -15.25 -12.70 14.33
C TRP A 80 -14.13 -11.90 13.66
N THR A 81 -13.68 -12.38 12.51
CA THR A 81 -12.66 -11.75 11.68
C THR A 81 -13.01 -11.92 10.20
N THR A 82 -12.60 -10.95 9.37
CA THR A 82 -12.81 -10.95 7.91
C THR A 82 -11.62 -11.54 7.15
N ILE A 83 -10.52 -11.83 7.83
CA ILE A 83 -9.25 -12.27 7.28
C ILE A 83 -9.08 -13.78 7.48
N VAL A 84 -8.61 -14.46 6.44
CA VAL A 84 -8.20 -15.88 6.46
C VAL A 84 -6.87 -16.02 7.21
#